data_AF-A0A662W8P9-F1
#
_entry.id   AF-A0A662W8P9-F1
#
_cell.length_a   1.000
_cell.length_b   1.000
_cell.length_c   1.000
_cell.angle_alpha   90.00
_cell.angle_beta   90.00
_cell.angle_gamma   90.00
#
_symmetry.space_group_name_H-M   'P 1'
#
loop_
_entity.id
_entity.type
_entity.pdbx_description
1 polymer ?
#
loop_
_entity_poly.entity_id
_entity_poly.type
_entity_poly.pdbx_seq_one_letter_code
_entity_poly.pdbx_strand_id
1 'polypeptide(L)'
;MYKQSNLHKVLFLGIAVVIGFFLLSWLTLGECFILTITLQDHYLLGVGEGTSMYPLIKPGDYLLIDTSPEDLKVGDIIVYYYQGKFVGHRIIGITDEGYITKGDNNPQPDPVVKKSMIIGEIDKIVGNDLSKKIAELYYVRVK
;
A
#
# COMPACT_ATOMS: atom_id res chain seq x y z
N MET A 1 26.59 -58.24 14.63
CA MET A 1 27.03 -57.33 13.55
C MET A 1 25.83 -56.66 12.85
N TYR A 2 24.88 -56.10 13.61
CA TYR A 2 23.65 -55.51 13.08
C TYR A 2 23.56 -54.07 13.59
N LYS A 3 24.18 -53.09 12.93
CA LYS A 3 23.97 -51.68 13.32
C LYS A 3 24.40 -50.62 12.31
N GLN A 4 25.43 -50.84 11.49
CA GLN A 4 26.02 -49.76 10.69
C GLN A 4 25.29 -49.48 9.36
N SER A 5 24.72 -50.48 8.68
CA SER A 5 24.03 -50.28 7.38
C SER A 5 22.67 -49.59 7.49
N ASN A 6 21.98 -49.73 8.63
CA ASN A 6 20.68 -49.10 8.85
C ASN A 6 20.82 -47.66 9.36
N LEU A 7 21.95 -47.30 9.97
CA LEU A 7 22.19 -45.95 10.50
C LEU A 7 22.25 -44.90 9.39
N HIS A 8 22.97 -45.18 8.29
CA HIS A 8 23.02 -44.26 7.14
C HIS A 8 21.65 -44.10 6.46
N LYS A 9 20.82 -45.15 6.42
CA LYS A 9 19.45 -45.08 5.86
C LYS A 9 18.53 -44.22 6.72
N VAL A 10 18.60 -44.37 8.05
CA VAL A 10 17.83 -43.54 8.99
C VAL A 10 18.29 -42.08 8.94
N LEU A 11 19.61 -41.84 8.86
CA LEU A 11 20.17 -40.49 8.73
C LEU A 11 19.73 -39.82 7.41
N PHE A 12 19.81 -40.55 6.29
CA PHE A 12 19.37 -40.07 4.98
C PHE A 12 17.88 -39.75 4.95
N LEU A 13 17.05 -40.64 5.53
CA LEU A 13 15.61 -40.41 5.66
C LEU A 13 15.32 -39.17 6.53
N GLY A 14 16.03 -39.00 7.64
CA GLY A 14 15.90 -37.81 8.49
C GLY A 14 16.24 -36.51 7.76
N ILE A 15 17.35 -36.50 7.01
CA ILE A 15 17.76 -35.34 6.19
C ILE A 15 16.71 -35.06 5.10
N ALA A 16 16.24 -36.09 4.40
CA ALA A 16 15.21 -35.95 3.36
C ALA A 16 13.90 -35.37 3.91
N VAL A 17 13.49 -35.79 5.11
CA VAL A 17 12.31 -35.26 5.80
C VAL A 17 12.51 -33.78 6.14
N VAL A 18 13.67 -33.40 6.69
CA VAL A 18 13.99 -32.01 7.04
C VAL A 18 14.00 -31.12 5.79
N ILE A 19 14.66 -31.56 4.71
CA ILE A 19 14.66 -30.84 3.43
C ILE A 19 13.23 -30.72 2.89
N GLY A 20 12.42 -31.78 2.99
CA GLY A 20 11.01 -31.75 2.60
C GLY A 20 10.21 -30.68 3.35
N PHE A 21 10.42 -30.55 4.67
CA PHE A 21 9.78 -29.49 5.46
C PHE A 21 10.22 -28.09 5.02
N PHE A 22 11.51 -27.88 4.74
CA PHE A 22 12.00 -26.60 4.22
C PHE A 22 11.46 -26.28 2.82
N LEU A 23 11.34 -27.26 1.93
CA LEU A 23 10.76 -27.06 0.60
C LEU A 23 9.26 -26.74 0.67
N LEU A 24 8.53 -27.42 1.56
CA LEU A 24 7.10 -27.17 1.76
C LEU A 24 6.83 -25.80 2.40
N SER A 25 7.66 -25.39 3.37
CA SER A 25 7.56 -24.06 3.96
C SER A 25 7.91 -22.96 2.97
N TRP A 26 8.91 -23.17 2.11
CA TRP A 26 9.25 -22.25 1.01
C TRP A 26 8.11 -22.11 0.00
N LEU A 27 7.43 -23.21 -0.35
CA LEU A 27 6.30 -23.18 -1.28
C LEU A 27 5.11 -22.37 -0.72
N THR A 28 4.87 -22.43 0.59
CA THR A 28 3.75 -21.73 1.23
C THR A 28 4.07 -20.29 1.61
N LEU A 29 5.24 -20.04 2.21
CA LEU A 29 5.63 -18.71 2.71
C LEU A 29 6.32 -17.86 1.64
N GLY A 30 6.97 -18.50 0.66
CA GLY A 30 7.69 -17.80 -0.40
C GLY A 30 6.78 -16.97 -1.30
N GLU A 31 5.59 -17.50 -1.63
CA GLU A 31 4.58 -16.76 -2.41
C GLU A 31 4.08 -15.52 -1.64
N CYS A 32 3.77 -15.67 -0.35
CA CYS A 32 3.38 -14.55 0.53
C CYS A 32 4.48 -13.49 0.64
N PHE A 33 5.74 -13.92 0.70
CA PHE A 33 6.88 -13.01 0.80
C PHE A 33 7.10 -12.20 -0.47
N ILE A 34 7.02 -12.84 -1.65
CA ILE A 34 7.12 -12.15 -2.95
C ILE A 34 5.96 -11.16 -3.11
N LEU A 35 4.72 -11.58 -2.80
CA LEU A 35 3.56 -10.70 -2.87
C LEU A 35 3.72 -9.46 -1.97
N THR A 36 4.26 -9.62 -0.76
CA THR A 36 4.49 -8.50 0.16
C THR A 36 5.49 -7.50 -0.42
N ILE A 37 6.56 -7.98 -1.07
CA ILE A 37 7.56 -7.11 -1.71
C ILE A 37 6.94 -6.38 -2.91
N THR A 38 6.22 -7.08 -3.78
CA THR A 38 5.62 -6.47 -4.98
C THR A 38 4.54 -5.45 -4.63
N LEU A 39 3.73 -5.71 -3.60
CA LEU A 39 2.75 -4.72 -3.12
C LEU A 39 3.45 -3.46 -2.63
N GLN A 40 4.63 -3.57 -2.01
CA GLN A 40 5.37 -2.43 -1.49
C GLN A 40 5.79 -1.42 -2.58
N ASP A 41 6.04 -1.89 -3.81
CA ASP A 41 6.53 -1.04 -4.91
C ASP A 41 5.47 -0.06 -5.44
N HIS A 42 4.18 -0.32 -5.18
CA HIS A 42 3.09 0.51 -5.68
C HIS A 42 2.57 1.53 -4.65
N TYR A 43 3.01 1.47 -3.40
CA TYR A 43 2.50 2.37 -2.35
C TYR A 43 3.51 3.41 -1.89
N LEU A 44 3.04 4.65 -1.76
CA LEU A 44 3.76 5.75 -1.15
C LEU A 44 3.14 6.12 0.19
N LEU A 45 4.00 6.49 1.15
CA LEU A 45 3.53 6.99 2.45
C LEU A 45 3.59 8.52 2.48
N GLY A 46 2.41 9.14 2.47
CA GLY A 46 2.20 10.57 2.63
C GLY A 46 1.72 10.94 4.04
N VAL A 47 1.72 12.24 4.35
CA VAL A 47 1.16 12.77 5.60
C VAL A 47 0.11 13.82 5.29
N GLY A 48 -1.06 13.69 5.91
CA GLY A 48 -2.14 14.64 5.77
C GLY A 48 -1.76 15.99 6.36
N GLU A 49 -1.97 17.06 5.58
CA GLU A 49 -1.75 18.45 5.97
C GLU A 49 -3.01 19.28 5.74
N GLY A 50 -3.16 20.36 6.52
CA GLY A 50 -4.31 21.26 6.41
C GLY A 50 -5.64 20.66 6.86
N THR A 51 -6.75 21.30 6.46
CA THR A 51 -8.10 20.99 6.97
C THR A 51 -9.14 20.78 5.86
N SER A 52 -8.73 20.72 4.60
CA SER A 52 -9.66 20.58 3.45
C SER A 52 -10.41 19.25 3.46
N MET A 53 -9.84 18.21 4.06
CA MET A 53 -10.43 16.87 4.16
C MET A 53 -10.94 16.53 5.57
N TYR A 54 -11.07 17.54 6.44
CA TYR A 54 -11.63 17.35 7.79
C TYR A 54 -13.13 16.98 7.72
N PRO A 55 -13.65 16.07 8.57
CA PRO A 55 -12.98 15.38 9.69
C PRO A 55 -12.30 14.05 9.32
N LEU A 56 -12.38 13.62 8.07
CA LEU A 56 -11.94 12.29 7.65
C LEU A 56 -10.42 12.14 7.69
N ILE A 57 -9.69 13.10 7.13
CA ILE A 57 -8.23 13.18 7.19
C ILE A 57 -7.85 14.37 8.06
N LYS A 58 -7.08 14.11 9.11
CA LYS A 58 -6.60 15.14 10.04
C LYS A 58 -5.11 15.43 9.80
N PRO A 59 -4.63 16.64 10.15
CA PRO A 59 -3.20 16.93 10.15
C PRO A 59 -2.41 15.87 10.91
N GLY A 60 -1.38 15.33 10.26
CA GLY A 60 -0.51 14.30 10.83
C GLY A 60 -1.01 12.86 10.67
N ASP A 61 -2.17 12.63 10.06
CA ASP A 61 -2.59 11.29 9.64
C ASP A 61 -1.69 10.77 8.51
N TYR A 62 -1.45 9.46 8.51
CA TYR A 62 -0.65 8.81 7.50
C TYR A 62 -1.57 8.36 6.37
N LEU A 63 -1.14 8.61 5.14
CA LEU A 63 -1.90 8.34 3.92
C LEU A 63 -1.13 7.32 3.12
N LEU A 64 -1.69 6.13 2.99
CA LEU A 64 -1.15 5.11 2.11
C LEU A 64 -1.72 5.36 0.71
N ILE A 65 -0.84 5.74 -0.21
CA ILE A 65 -1.20 6.18 -1.56
C ILE A 65 -0.82 5.09 -2.54
N ASP A 66 -1.80 4.45 -3.17
CA ASP A 66 -1.58 3.54 -4.29
C ASP A 66 -1.27 4.36 -5.54
N THR A 67 -0.07 4.16 -6.10
CA THR A 67 0.42 4.86 -7.31
C THR A 67 -0.03 4.21 -8.61
N SER A 68 -0.64 3.04 -8.55
CA SER A 68 -1.16 2.32 -9.72
C SER A 68 -2.64 1.95 -9.52
N PRO A 69 -3.51 2.90 -9.15
CA PRO A 69 -4.89 2.59 -8.83
C PRO A 69 -5.64 2.16 -10.10
N GLU A 70 -6.39 1.07 -9.98
CA GLU A 70 -7.30 0.59 -11.01
C GLU A 70 -8.72 1.11 -10.72
N ASP A 71 -9.45 1.49 -11.78
CA ASP A 71 -10.88 1.82 -11.70
C ASP A 71 -11.28 2.96 -10.73
N LEU A 72 -10.56 4.08 -10.77
CA LEU A 72 -10.93 5.32 -10.05
C LEU A 72 -12.39 5.73 -10.33
N LYS A 73 -13.16 5.88 -9.26
CA LYS A 73 -14.60 6.17 -9.30
C LYS A 73 -14.97 7.36 -8.41
N VAL A 74 -16.20 7.85 -8.60
CA VAL A 74 -16.78 8.87 -7.71
C VAL A 74 -16.79 8.36 -6.27
N GLY A 75 -16.28 9.17 -5.35
CA GLY A 75 -16.13 8.83 -3.94
C GLY A 75 -14.70 8.53 -3.51
N ASP A 76 -13.82 8.11 -4.42
CA ASP A 76 -12.42 7.83 -4.11
C ASP A 76 -11.66 9.14 -3.83
N ILE A 77 -10.58 9.08 -3.05
CA ILE A 77 -9.76 10.25 -2.72
C ILE A 77 -8.44 10.12 -3.48
N ILE A 78 -8.21 11.02 -4.41
CA ILE A 78 -6.99 11.00 -5.24
C ILE A 78 -6.01 12.07 -4.80
N VAL A 79 -4.73 11.75 -4.93
CA VAL A 79 -3.61 12.67 -4.78
C VAL A 79 -3.16 13.08 -6.18
N TYR A 80 -3.11 14.39 -6.43
CA TYR A 80 -2.63 14.96 -7.69
C TYR A 80 -1.65 16.11 -7.42
N TYR A 81 -0.79 16.39 -8.40
CA TYR A 81 0.17 17.48 -8.31
C TYR A 81 -0.38 18.75 -9.00
N TYR A 82 -0.51 19.83 -8.23
CA TYR A 82 -1.02 21.10 -8.71
C TYR A 82 -0.25 22.29 -8.11
N GLN A 83 0.23 23.19 -8.97
CA GLN A 83 0.94 24.41 -8.59
C GLN A 83 2.05 24.21 -7.53
N GLY A 84 2.86 23.17 -7.69
CA GLY A 84 4.00 22.92 -6.80
C GLY A 84 3.65 22.10 -5.55
N LYS A 85 2.40 21.66 -5.40
CA LYS A 85 1.92 20.98 -4.18
C LYS A 85 1.16 19.70 -4.52
N PHE A 86 1.25 18.72 -3.63
CA PHE A 86 0.36 17.56 -3.63
C PHE A 86 -0.96 17.94 -2.98
N VAL A 87 -2.07 17.64 -3.67
CA VAL A 87 -3.42 17.91 -3.21
C VAL A 87 -4.18 16.59 -3.18
N GLY A 88 -4.76 16.25 -2.03
CA GLY A 88 -5.55 15.04 -1.83
C GLY A 88 -7.03 15.38 -1.63
N HIS A 89 -7.88 15.16 -2.64
CA HIS A 89 -9.29 15.52 -2.60
C HIS A 89 -10.18 14.41 -3.19
N ARG A 90 -11.46 14.41 -2.81
CA ARG A 90 -12.43 13.38 -3.21
C ARG A 90 -12.95 13.64 -4.62
N ILE A 91 -13.01 12.59 -5.44
CA ILE A 91 -13.69 12.62 -6.74
C ILE A 91 -15.19 12.77 -6.50
N ILE A 92 -15.77 13.83 -7.04
CA ILE A 92 -17.22 14.09 -7.02
C ILE A 92 -17.85 13.97 -8.42
N GLY A 93 -17.03 13.85 -9.46
CA GLY A 93 -17.48 13.66 -10.83
C GLY A 93 -16.36 13.21 -11.75
N ILE A 94 -16.72 12.56 -12.84
CA ILE A 94 -15.80 12.06 -13.87
C ILE A 94 -16.21 12.67 -15.20
N THR A 95 -15.23 13.15 -15.96
CA THR A 95 -15.41 13.71 -17.30
C THR A 95 -14.45 13.03 -18.27
N ASP A 96 -14.64 13.27 -19.57
CA ASP A 96 -13.72 12.75 -20.59
C ASP A 96 -12.29 13.28 -20.42
N GLU A 97 -12.15 14.47 -19.85
CA GLU A 97 -10.86 15.14 -19.65
C GLU A 97 -10.15 14.71 -18.34
N GLY A 98 -10.90 14.17 -17.37
CA GLY A 98 -10.36 13.80 -16.07
C GLY A 98 -11.41 13.75 -14.96
N TYR A 99 -11.08 14.31 -13.80
CA TYR A 99 -11.88 14.20 -12.59
C TYR A 99 -12.22 15.58 -12.03
N ILE A 100 -13.45 15.72 -11.54
CA ILE A 100 -13.85 16.85 -10.73
C ILE A 100 -13.64 16.42 -9.28
N THR A 101 -12.73 17.10 -8.59
CA THR A 101 -12.40 16.82 -7.19
C THR A 101 -12.91 17.91 -6.26
N LYS A 102 -13.02 17.59 -4.98
CA LYS A 102 -13.35 18.55 -3.94
C LYS A 102 -12.82 18.08 -2.59
N GLY A 103 -12.27 19.01 -1.81
CA GLY A 103 -12.02 18.78 -0.39
C GLY A 103 -13.33 18.58 0.37
N ASP A 104 -13.43 17.57 1.22
CA ASP A 104 -14.66 17.26 1.98
C ASP A 104 -15.19 18.49 2.75
N ASN A 105 -14.28 19.32 3.29
CA ASN A 105 -14.55 20.54 4.04
C ASN A 105 -14.53 21.84 3.20
N ASN A 106 -14.25 21.76 1.89
CA ASN A 106 -14.23 22.95 1.03
C ASN A 106 -15.66 23.36 0.61
N PRO A 107 -15.94 24.64 0.34
CA PRO A 107 -17.26 25.07 -0.13
C PRO A 107 -17.49 24.81 -1.62
N GLN A 108 -16.43 24.79 -2.42
CA GLN A 108 -16.52 24.69 -3.88
C GLN A 108 -15.61 23.56 -4.41
N PRO A 109 -15.97 22.94 -5.55
CA PRO A 109 -15.10 22.01 -6.27
C PRO A 109 -13.82 22.66 -6.78
N ASP A 110 -12.82 21.83 -7.03
CA ASP A 110 -11.59 22.21 -7.71
C ASP A 110 -11.81 22.29 -9.24
N PRO A 111 -10.90 22.95 -9.98
CA PRO A 111 -10.82 22.80 -11.43
C PRO A 111 -10.62 21.33 -11.84
N VAL A 112 -11.00 21.00 -13.08
CA VAL A 112 -10.85 19.63 -13.61
C VAL A 112 -9.39 19.17 -13.52
N VAL A 113 -9.18 18.05 -12.83
CA VAL A 113 -7.88 17.38 -12.65
C VAL A 113 -7.69 16.39 -13.78
N LYS A 114 -6.69 16.63 -14.63
CA LYS A 114 -6.35 15.72 -15.73
C LYS A 114 -5.77 14.41 -15.20
N LYS A 115 -6.03 13.30 -15.90
CA LYS A 115 -5.47 11.98 -15.55
C LYS A 115 -3.96 11.98 -15.39
N SER A 116 -3.25 12.78 -16.21
CA SER A 116 -1.79 12.91 -16.17
C SER A 116 -1.23 13.62 -14.93
N MET A 117 -2.07 14.29 -14.14
CA MET A 117 -1.66 14.97 -12.91
C MET A 117 -1.79 14.07 -11.68
N ILE A 118 -2.45 12.92 -11.83
CA ILE A 118 -2.72 11.99 -10.74
C ILE A 118 -1.44 11.28 -10.37
N ILE A 119 -1.17 11.27 -9.07
CA ILE A 119 -0.06 10.55 -8.46
C ILE A 119 -0.55 9.20 -7.94
N GLY A 120 -1.77 9.15 -7.41
CA GLY A 120 -2.35 7.93 -6.86
C GLY A 120 -3.68 8.12 -6.14
N GLU A 121 -4.19 7.04 -5.58
CA GLU A 121 -5.38 6.99 -4.73
C GLU A 121 -4.98 6.79 -3.27
N ILE A 122 -5.65 7.48 -2.34
CA ILE A 122 -5.53 7.19 -0.92
C ILE A 122 -6.39 5.97 -0.59
N ASP A 123 -5.75 4.80 -0.59
CA ASP A 123 -6.37 3.52 -0.23
C ASP A 123 -6.62 3.43 1.29
N LYS A 124 -5.68 3.96 2.11
CA LYS A 124 -5.78 3.84 3.57
C LYS A 124 -5.37 5.10 4.33
N ILE A 125 -6.18 5.46 5.32
CA ILE A 125 -5.92 6.54 6.28
C ILE A 125 -5.56 5.91 7.64
N VAL A 126 -4.43 6.32 8.19
CA VAL A 126 -3.88 5.76 9.43
C VAL A 126 -3.70 6.87 10.46
N GLY A 127 -4.64 6.95 11.40
CA GLY A 127 -4.66 8.01 12.41
C GLY A 127 -4.06 7.65 13.78
N ASN A 128 -4.02 6.37 14.17
CA ASN A 128 -3.54 5.96 15.49
C ASN A 128 -2.01 5.74 15.51
N ASP A 129 -1.37 6.08 16.64
CA ASP A 129 0.09 6.10 16.77
C ASP A 129 0.76 4.73 16.56
N LEU A 130 0.13 3.66 17.02
CA LEU A 130 0.67 2.31 16.85
C LEU A 130 0.73 1.92 15.36
N SER A 131 -0.36 2.18 14.63
CA SER A 131 -0.43 1.87 13.20
C SER A 131 0.49 2.78 12.38
N LYS A 132 0.70 4.03 12.79
CA LYS A 132 1.69 4.93 12.17
C LYS A 132 3.10 4.36 12.28
N LYS A 133 3.52 3.91 13.47
CA LYS A 133 4.83 3.25 13.67
C LYS A 133 4.97 2.00 12.81
N ILE A 134 3.91 1.21 12.69
CA ILE A 134 3.92 0.04 11.79
C ILE A 134 4.10 0.49 10.35
N ALA A 135 3.35 1.49 9.87
CA ALA A 135 3.48 1.99 8.51
C ALA A 135 4.90 2.51 8.21
N GLU A 136 5.57 3.19 9.15
CA GLU A 136 6.98 3.62 8.98
C GLU A 136 7.98 2.46 8.80
N LEU A 137 7.67 1.27 9.32
CA LEU A 137 8.52 0.08 9.15
C LEU A 137 8.40 -0.54 7.76
N TYR A 138 7.23 -0.41 7.12
CA TYR A 138 6.92 -1.09 5.87
C TYR A 138 6.87 -0.16 4.65
N TYR A 139 6.74 1.15 4.82
CA TYR A 139 6.60 2.06 3.67
C TYR A 139 7.61 3.19 3.73
N VAL A 140 8.18 3.52 2.56
CA VAL A 140 9.10 4.64 2.44
C VAL A 140 8.29 5.93 2.46
N ARG A 141 8.62 6.80 3.42
CA ARG A 141 8.01 8.12 3.51
C ARG A 141 8.56 9.03 2.41
N VAL A 142 7.66 9.56 1.60
CA VAL A 142 8.00 10.58 0.62
C VAL A 142 8.07 11.92 1.34
N LYS A 143 9.17 12.66 1.14
CA LYS A 143 9.39 13.98 1.74
C LYS A 143 8.89 15.09 0.82
#